data_AF-A0AAN9STC8-F1
#
_entry.id   AF-A0AAN9STC8-F1
#
_cell.length_a   1.000
_cell.length_b   1.000
_cell.length_c   1.000
_cell.angle_alpha   90.00
_cell.angle_beta   90.00
_cell.angle_gamma   90.00
#
_symmetry.space_group_name_H-M   'P 1'
#
loop_
_entity.id
_entity.type
_entity.pdbx_description
1 polymer ?
#
loop_
_entity_poly.entity_id
_entity_poly.type
_entity_poly.pdbx_seq_one_letter_code
_entity_poly.pdbx_strand_id
1 'polypeptide(L)'
;MGSKKMRWGQTTTGLFHQGTGKTRYVSDAVKCKPKPFKPLLYAISNATAELKVALMTRYRYKTWGVKSKFHGLHLKGILPIDADGKLSLVH
;
A
#
# COMPACT_ATOMS: atom_id res chain seq x y z
N MET A 1 -7.71 -16.70 -34.58
CA MET A 1 -7.73 -15.42 -33.81
C MET A 1 -8.10 -15.73 -32.37
N GLY A 2 -7.19 -15.54 -31.42
CA GLY A 2 -7.43 -15.75 -30.00
C GLY A 2 -6.78 -14.64 -29.19
N SER A 3 -7.58 -13.70 -28.71
CA SER A 3 -7.12 -12.48 -28.04
C SER A 3 -6.48 -12.82 -26.68
N LYS A 4 -5.17 -12.61 -26.59
CA LYS A 4 -4.36 -12.78 -25.39
C LYS A 4 -4.72 -11.67 -24.38
N LYS A 5 -5.50 -12.02 -23.36
CA LYS A 5 -5.89 -11.10 -22.28
C LYS A 5 -4.68 -10.87 -21.36
N MET A 6 -4.06 -9.70 -21.48
CA MET A 6 -2.92 -9.27 -20.68
C MET A 6 -3.42 -8.83 -19.30
N ARG A 7 -3.16 -9.65 -18.26
CA ARG A 7 -3.43 -9.31 -16.85
C ARG A 7 -2.33 -8.38 -16.35
N TRP A 8 -2.63 -7.09 -16.24
CA TRP A 8 -1.77 -6.15 -15.53
C TRP A 8 -2.29 -6.01 -14.10
N GLY A 9 -1.37 -6.10 -13.13
CA GLY A 9 -1.62 -5.86 -11.71
C GLY A 9 -2.15 -7.09 -10.96
N GLN A 10 -1.24 -7.89 -10.38
CA GLN A 10 -1.61 -8.75 -9.27
C GLN A 10 -1.84 -7.86 -8.05
N THR A 11 -3.10 -7.66 -7.65
CA THR A 11 -3.46 -6.95 -6.41
C THR A 11 -3.28 -7.82 -5.17
N THR A 12 -2.87 -9.07 -5.36
CA THR A 12 -2.64 -10.05 -4.30
C THR A 12 -1.15 -10.15 -4.03
N THR A 13 -0.69 -9.50 -2.97
CA THR A 13 0.59 -9.88 -2.36
C THR A 13 0.44 -11.32 -1.84
N GLY A 14 1.28 -12.23 -2.33
CA GLY A 14 1.36 -13.58 -1.77
C GLY A 14 1.66 -13.53 -0.27
N LEU A 15 1.23 -14.54 0.47
CA LEU A 15 1.58 -14.69 1.88
C LEU A 15 3.11 -14.59 2.02
N PHE A 16 3.60 -13.55 2.68
CA PHE A 16 5.01 -13.40 2.99
C PHE A 16 5.23 -13.60 4.48
N HIS A 17 6.20 -14.44 4.83
CA HIS A 17 6.65 -14.64 6.19
C HIS A 17 7.95 -13.88 6.38
N GLN A 18 7.92 -12.79 7.15
CA GLN A 18 9.14 -12.08 7.55
C GLN A 18 9.82 -12.86 8.67
N GLY A 19 10.76 -13.73 8.32
CA GLY A 19 11.62 -14.41 9.30
C GLY A 19 12.52 -13.43 10.05
N THR A 20 12.92 -13.81 11.28
CA THR A 20 13.72 -13.05 12.24
C THR A 20 15.20 -12.89 11.87
N GLY A 21 15.53 -12.48 10.64
CA GLY A 21 16.95 -12.38 10.28
C GLY A 21 17.38 -11.45 9.16
N LYS A 22 16.60 -11.21 8.10
CA LYS A 22 17.08 -10.40 6.97
C LYS A 22 15.93 -9.65 6.29
N THR A 23 15.97 -8.32 6.34
CA THR A 23 15.14 -7.45 5.51
C THR A 23 15.59 -7.63 4.06
N ARG A 24 14.81 -8.34 3.25
CA ARG A 24 15.07 -8.43 1.81
C ARG A 24 14.49 -7.19 1.15
N TYR A 25 15.34 -6.29 0.67
CA TYR A 25 14.90 -5.18 -0.17
C TYR A 25 14.52 -5.76 -1.54
N VAL A 26 13.21 -5.88 -1.80
CA VAL A 26 12.69 -6.31 -3.10
C VAL A 26 12.31 -5.04 -3.86
N SER A 27 13.25 -4.51 -4.64
CA SER A 27 12.98 -3.45 -5.61
C SER A 27 12.83 -4.08 -6.99
N ASP A 28 11.60 -4.34 -7.41
CA ASP A 28 11.32 -4.70 -8.80
C ASP A 28 11.16 -3.41 -9.60
N ALA A 29 12.15 -3.09 -10.44
CA ALA A 29 12.07 -1.96 -11.34
C ALA A 29 11.10 -2.30 -12.48
N VAL A 30 9.81 -1.98 -12.29
CA VAL A 30 8.82 -2.17 -13.34
C VAL A 30 9.08 -1.13 -14.44
N LYS A 31 9.55 -1.58 -15.62
CA LYS A 31 9.61 -0.75 -16.84
C LYS A 31 8.19 -0.44 -17.32
N CYS A 32 7.55 0.54 -16.67
CA CYS A 32 6.28 1.09 -17.11
C CYS A 32 6.52 2.12 -18.21
N LYS A 33 5.78 2.03 -19.32
CA LYS A 33 5.71 3.17 -20.26
C LYS A 33 5.09 4.35 -19.49
N PRO A 34 5.67 5.55 -19.53
CA PRO A 34 5.24 6.67 -18.67
C PRO A 34 3.88 7.27 -19.05
N LYS A 35 3.37 7.00 -20.27
CA LYS A 35 2.13 7.60 -20.80
C LYS A 35 0.92 7.52 -19.85
N PRO A 36 0.54 6.34 -19.30
CA PRO A 36 -0.58 6.24 -18.33
C PRO A 36 -0.32 6.93 -16.99
N PHE A 37 0.94 7.10 -16.58
CA PHE A 37 1.30 7.70 -15.30
C PHE A 37 1.61 9.19 -15.39
N LYS A 38 1.61 9.78 -16.59
CA LYS A 38 1.91 11.20 -16.80
C LYS A 38 1.04 12.14 -15.94
N PRO A 39 -0.28 11.92 -15.79
CA PRO A 39 -1.10 12.76 -14.91
C PRO A 39 -0.70 12.62 -13.43
N LEU A 40 -0.37 11.41 -12.98
CA LEU A 40 0.08 11.15 -11.61
C LEU A 40 1.44 11.80 -11.34
N LEU A 41 2.40 11.62 -12.25
CA LEU A 41 3.72 12.24 -12.13
C LEU A 41 3.64 13.77 -12.13
N TYR A 42 2.72 14.34 -12.90
CA TYR A 42 2.44 15.77 -12.90
C TYR A 42 1.83 16.24 -11.58
N ALA A 43 0.87 15.48 -11.02
CA ALA A 43 0.28 15.79 -9.73
C ALA A 43 1.31 15.71 -8.59
N ILE A 44 2.19 14.70 -8.62
CA ILE A 44 3.31 14.56 -7.68
C ILE A 44 4.26 15.74 -7.82
N SER A 45 4.74 16.06 -9.02
CA SER A 45 5.68 17.17 -9.22
C SER A 45 5.13 18.53 -8.77
N ASN A 46 3.80 18.68 -8.73
CA ASN A 46 3.11 19.89 -8.23
C ASN A 46 2.70 19.81 -6.74
N ALA A 47 3.07 18.75 -6.01
CA ALA A 47 2.67 18.49 -4.64
C ALA A 47 1.14 18.51 -4.41
N THR A 48 0.39 18.05 -5.41
CA THR A 48 -1.10 17.98 -5.39
C THR A 48 -1.62 16.54 -5.31
N ALA A 49 -0.73 15.56 -5.30
CA ALA A 49 -1.10 14.16 -5.22
C ALA A 49 -1.38 13.75 -3.77
N GLU A 50 -2.40 12.93 -3.58
CA GLU A 50 -2.78 12.38 -2.29
C GLU A 50 -2.85 10.85 -2.35
N LEU A 51 -2.31 10.19 -1.33
CA LEU A 51 -2.41 8.75 -1.12
C LEU A 51 -3.50 8.45 -0.09
N LYS A 52 -4.58 7.81 -0.54
CA LYS A 52 -5.64 7.31 0.34
C LYS A 52 -5.25 5.93 0.87
N VAL A 53 -5.09 5.81 2.18
CA VAL A 53 -4.73 4.57 2.87
C VAL A 53 -5.86 4.07 3.75
N ALA A 54 -6.00 2.75 3.85
CA ALA A 54 -6.95 2.11 4.76
C ALA A 54 -6.27 0.92 5.45
N LEU A 55 -6.35 0.88 6.79
CA LEU A 55 -5.93 -0.25 7.61
C LEU A 55 -7.18 -0.92 8.20
N MET A 56 -7.44 -2.14 7.76
CA MET A 56 -8.52 -2.99 8.27
C MET A 56 -7.89 -4.16 9.00
N THR A 57 -8.08 -4.22 10.31
CA THR A 57 -7.59 -5.33 11.14
C THR A 57 -8.64 -5.76 12.15
N ARG A 58 -8.46 -6.95 12.71
CA ARG A 58 -9.28 -7.45 13.82
C ARG A 58 -8.34 -7.94 14.90
N TYR A 59 -8.53 -7.48 16.12
CA TYR A 59 -7.72 -7.88 17.27
C TYR A 59 -8.61 -8.46 18.37
N ARG A 60 -8.03 -9.32 19.18
CA ARG A 60 -8.60 -9.74 20.46
C ARG A 60 -7.47 -9.75 21.46
N TYR A 61 -7.74 -9.32 22.67
CA TYR A 61 -6.79 -9.38 23.78
C TYR A 61 -7.21 -10.45 24.79
N LYS A 62 -6.23 -11.01 25.49
CA LYS A 62 -6.42 -11.96 26.59
C LYS A 62 -5.93 -11.30 27.87
N THR A 63 -6.77 -11.25 28.89
CA THR A 63 -6.42 -10.73 30.21
C THR A 63 -6.80 -11.77 31.24
N TRP A 64 -5.85 -12.17 32.08
CA TRP A 64 -6.05 -13.11 33.19
C TRP A 64 -6.94 -14.32 32.86
N GLY A 65 -6.55 -15.09 31.83
CA GLY A 65 -7.26 -16.30 31.43
C GLY A 65 -8.50 -16.08 30.54
N VAL A 66 -9.13 -14.90 30.58
CA VAL A 66 -10.31 -14.57 29.78
C VAL A 66 -9.92 -13.92 28.45
N LYS A 67 -10.52 -14.39 27.35
CA LYS A 67 -10.36 -13.80 26.01
C LYS A 67 -11.52 -12.87 25.70
N SER A 68 -11.22 -11.68 25.18
CA SER A 68 -12.22 -10.79 24.60
C SER A 68 -12.78 -11.34 23.29
N LYS A 69 -13.89 -10.75 22.83
CA LYS A 69 -14.38 -10.94 21.46
C LYS A 69 -13.41 -10.29 20.47
N PHE A 70 -13.51 -10.65 19.19
CA PHE A 70 -12.76 -9.95 18.16
C PHE A 70 -13.33 -8.55 17.94
N HIS A 71 -12.48 -7.55 18.13
CA HIS A 71 -12.76 -6.15 17.85
C HIS A 71 -12.21 -5.82 16.47
N GLY A 72 -13.05 -5.21 15.62
CA GLY A 72 -12.61 -4.67 14.34
C GLY A 72 -11.98 -3.29 14.53
N LEU A 73 -10.93 -3.00 13.77
CA LEU A 73 -10.30 -1.69 13.68
C LEU A 73 -10.21 -1.31 12.20
N HIS A 74 -10.84 -0.20 11.85
CA HIS A 74 -10.94 0.31 10.50
C HIS A 74 -10.42 1.75 10.51
N LEU A 75 -9.15 1.94 10.15
CA LEU A 75 -8.53 3.25 10.07
C LEU A 75 -8.44 3.67 8.60
N LYS A 76 -8.77 4.92 8.31
CA LYS A 76 -8.63 5.53 6.98
C LYS A 76 -7.80 6.81 7.14
N GLY A 77 -6.94 7.06 6.17
CA GLY A 77 -6.09 8.25 6.14
C GLY A 77 -5.89 8.75 4.73
N ILE A 78 -5.59 10.04 4.63
CA ILE A 78 -5.16 10.69 3.40
C ILE A 78 -3.78 11.24 3.70
N LEU A 79 -2.78 10.83 2.91
CA LEU A 79 -1.39 11.25 3.06
C LEU A 79 -1.02 12.08 1.82
N PRO A 80 -0.65 13.37 1.97
CA PRO A 80 -0.12 14.14 0.86
C PRO A 80 1.19 13.52 0.35
N ILE A 81 1.44 13.71 -0.94
CA ILE A 81 2.70 13.35 -1.60
C ILE A 81 3.38 14.66 -2.00
N ASP A 82 4.56 14.88 -1.44
CA ASP A 82 5.37 16.06 -1.72
C ASP A 82 5.96 16.01 -3.15
N ALA A 83 6.50 17.13 -3.62
CA ALA A 83 7.07 17.26 -4.95
C ALA A 83 8.25 16.30 -5.22
N ASP A 84 8.94 15.85 -4.17
CA ASP A 84 10.02 14.86 -4.24
C ASP A 84 9.52 13.41 -4.18
N GLY A 85 8.20 13.21 -4.14
CA GLY A 85 7.56 11.90 -4.07
C GLY A 85 7.53 11.29 -2.67
N LYS A 86 7.95 12.01 -1.62
CA LYS A 86 7.87 11.52 -0.24
C LYS A 86 6.47 11.72 0.33
N LEU A 87 6.13 10.85 1.28
CA LEU A 87 4.91 10.98 2.08
C LEU A 87 5.21 11.94 3.24
N SER A 88 4.47 13.03 3.32
CA SER A 88 4.48 13.92 4.47
C SER A 88 3.29 13.59 5.39
N LEU A 89 3.52 13.64 6.69
CA LEU A 89 2.43 13.65 7.67
C LEU A 89 1.96 15.09 7.78
N VAL A 90 0.66 15.33 7.57
CA VAL A 90 0.06 16.63 7.89
C VAL A 90 0.12 16.78 9.41
N HIS A 91 0.90 17.75 9.90
CA HIS A 91 0.92 18.18 11.29
C HIS A 91 -0.30 19.06 11.59
#